data_AF-A0A7K6PBJ9-F1
#
_entry.id   AF-A0A7K6PBJ9-F1
#
_cell.length_a   1.000
_cell.length_b   1.000
_cell.length_c   1.000
_cell.angle_alpha   90.00
_cell.angle_beta   90.00
_cell.angle_gamma   90.00
#
_symmetry.space_group_name_H-M   'P 1'
#
loop_
_entity.id
_entity.type
_entity.pdbx_description
1 polymer ?
#
loop_
_entity_poly.entity_id
_entity_poly.type
_entity_poly.pdbx_seq_one_letter_code
_entity_poly.pdbx_strand_id
1 'polypeptide(L)'
;RYWMNLTPSDIMWNTSDTGWVKAAWSSLFAPWICGSCVFVHNMPQFKPEVIAETLSRYPITTFCTAPTAFRMLVQHDVSRYCREGREAGVAICANMKGMKIKPGSLGKAVPPYDVQIVDDRGAAVPAGEEGTIAVRVQPTRPFCLFSQYL
;
A
#
# COMPACT_ATOMS: atom_id res chain seq x y z
N ARG A 1 0.29 11.70 -11.51
CA ARG A 1 0.20 11.67 -10.03
C ARG A 1 0.69 10.30 -9.56
N TYR A 2 1.65 10.23 -8.64
CA TYR A 2 2.39 8.99 -8.30
C TYR A 2 1.65 8.09 -7.30
N TRP A 3 2.08 6.82 -7.27
CA TRP A 3 1.52 5.66 -6.58
C TRP A 3 0.92 5.90 -5.19
N MET A 4 1.63 6.60 -4.30
CA MET A 4 1.19 6.84 -2.91
C MET A 4 0.66 8.25 -2.67
N ASN A 5 0.60 9.08 -3.72
CA ASN A 5 0.21 10.49 -3.66
C ASN A 5 0.90 11.25 -2.51
N LEU A 6 2.16 10.89 -2.23
CA LEU A 6 3.00 11.59 -1.27
C LEU A 6 3.46 12.92 -1.88
N THR A 7 3.68 13.89 -1.01
CA THR A 7 4.22 15.21 -1.32
C THR A 7 5.54 15.42 -0.56
N PRO A 8 6.41 16.35 -0.97
CA PRO A 8 7.63 16.64 -0.22
C PRO A 8 7.40 17.07 1.24
N SER A 9 6.19 17.55 1.57
CA SER A 9 5.77 17.88 2.94
C SER A 9 5.28 16.68 3.76
N ASP A 10 5.14 15.50 3.15
CA ASP A 10 4.65 14.31 3.86
C ASP A 10 5.73 13.58 4.64
N ILE A 11 5.32 13.04 5.78
CA ILE A 11 6.09 12.10 6.59
C ILE A 11 5.38 10.76 6.56
N MET A 12 6.00 9.80 5.86
CA MET A 12 5.48 8.45 5.67
C MET A 12 6.02 7.51 6.74
N TRP A 13 5.13 6.82 7.46
CA TRP A 13 5.48 5.72 8.35
C TRP A 13 4.86 4.41 7.85
N ASN A 14 5.72 3.43 7.55
CA ASN A 14 5.31 2.06 7.22
C ASN A 14 5.87 1.09 8.26
N THR A 15 5.02 0.29 8.89
CA THR A 15 5.42 -0.65 9.96
C THR A 15 5.85 -2.03 9.43
N SER A 16 6.15 -2.15 8.14
CA SER A 16 6.63 -3.40 7.55
C SER A 16 8.03 -3.72 8.06
N ASP A 17 8.26 -4.99 8.40
CA ASP A 17 9.60 -5.51 8.62
C ASP A 17 10.45 -5.40 7.35
N THR A 18 11.76 -5.15 7.52
CA THR A 18 12.70 -4.86 6.44
C THR A 18 13.02 -6.07 5.56
N GLY A 19 12.77 -7.29 6.03
CA GLY A 19 12.92 -8.52 5.24
C GLY A 19 11.81 -8.69 4.19
N TRP A 20 10.74 -7.90 4.26
CA TRP A 20 9.64 -7.97 3.31
C TRP A 20 9.77 -6.95 2.19
N VAL A 21 9.39 -7.35 0.98
CA VAL A 21 9.39 -6.47 -0.20
C VAL A 21 8.59 -5.17 0.02
N LYS A 22 7.57 -5.20 0.89
CA LYS A 22 6.77 -4.03 1.26
C LYS A 22 7.61 -2.91 1.89
N ALA A 23 8.65 -3.24 2.66
CA ALA A 23 9.55 -2.22 3.23
C ALA A 23 10.33 -1.49 2.14
N ALA A 24 10.87 -2.21 1.16
CA ALA A 24 11.57 -1.59 0.03
C ALA A 24 10.64 -0.61 -0.72
N TRP A 25 9.42 -1.05 -1.05
CA TRP A 25 8.49 -0.22 -1.81
C TRP A 25 7.89 0.94 -1.02
N SER A 26 7.39 0.69 0.18
CA SER A 26 6.57 1.66 0.94
C SER A 26 7.35 2.43 2.01
N SER A 27 8.50 1.92 2.47
CA SER A 27 9.37 2.62 3.42
C SER A 27 10.56 3.32 2.75
N LEU A 28 11.02 2.89 1.57
CA LEU A 28 12.23 3.46 0.95
C LEU A 28 11.92 4.15 -0.38
N PHE A 29 11.61 3.38 -1.43
CA PHE A 29 11.59 3.91 -2.79
C PHE A 29 10.52 4.95 -3.01
N ALA A 30 9.26 4.66 -2.68
CA ALA A 30 8.18 5.56 -3.04
C ALA A 30 8.18 6.88 -2.26
N PRO A 31 8.50 6.96 -0.95
CA PRO A 31 8.70 8.25 -0.28
C PRO A 31 9.85 9.06 -0.89
N TRP A 32 11.02 8.46 -1.11
CA TRP A 32 12.19 9.19 -1.62
C TRP A 32 12.04 9.62 -3.08
N ILE A 33 11.38 8.83 -3.93
CA ILE A 33 11.03 9.24 -5.30
C ILE A 33 10.09 10.47 -5.28
N CYS A 34 9.25 10.60 -4.26
CA CYS A 34 8.35 11.75 -4.09
C CYS A 34 8.97 12.92 -3.30
N GLY A 35 10.23 12.80 -2.86
CA GLY A 35 10.91 13.80 -2.01
C GLY A 35 10.36 13.88 -0.58
N SER A 36 9.64 12.86 -0.12
CA SER A 36 8.99 12.82 1.19
C SER A 36 9.91 12.24 2.27
N CYS A 37 9.64 12.59 3.53
CA CYS A 37 10.35 12.05 4.68
C CYS A 37 9.90 10.63 5.01
N VAL A 38 10.85 9.77 5.38
CA VAL A 38 10.59 8.42 5.88
C VAL A 38 10.75 8.42 7.39
N PHE A 39 9.73 7.98 8.11
CA PHE A 39 9.78 7.75 9.54
C PHE A 39 10.01 6.26 9.82
N VAL A 40 11.00 5.96 10.65
CA VAL A 40 11.34 4.60 11.09
C VAL A 40 11.30 4.55 12.61
N HIS A 41 10.59 3.57 13.14
CA HIS A 41 10.55 3.30 14.58
C HIS A 41 10.98 1.85 14.82
N ASN A 42 12.07 1.67 15.58
CA ASN A 42 12.54 0.32 15.91
C ASN A 42 11.56 -0.32 16.91
N MET A 43 10.76 -1.26 16.42
CA MET A 43 9.71 -1.91 17.18
C MET A 43 9.78 -3.42 16.94
N PRO A 44 10.56 -4.17 17.75
CA PRO A 44 10.78 -5.61 17.56
C PRO A 44 9.50 -6.45 17.68
N GLN A 45 8.49 -5.93 18.40
CA GLN A 45 7.18 -6.54 18.54
C GLN A 45 6.10 -5.49 18.32
N PHE A 46 5.10 -5.81 17.51
CA PHE A 46 3.97 -4.92 17.26
C PHE A 46 3.18 -4.69 18.56
N LYS A 47 3.13 -3.44 19.01
CA LYS A 47 2.33 -3.02 20.17
C LYS A 47 1.44 -1.84 19.77
N PRO A 48 0.10 -1.99 19.77
CA PRO A 48 -0.81 -0.95 19.30
C PRO A 48 -0.72 0.35 20.10
N GLU A 49 -0.42 0.28 21.40
CA GLU A 49 -0.29 1.44 22.29
C GLU A 49 0.90 2.31 21.89
N VAL A 50 2.05 1.66 21.62
CA VAL A 50 3.27 2.33 21.20
C VAL A 50 3.07 3.02 19.85
N ILE A 51 2.30 2.41 18.95
CA ILE A 51 1.96 3.01 17.66
C ILE A 51 1.06 4.23 17.83
N ALA A 52 0.02 4.13 18.65
CA ALA A 52 -0.87 5.26 18.94
C ALA A 52 -0.10 6.43 19.56
N GLU A 53 0.78 6.15 20.53
CA GLU A 53 1.66 7.16 21.15
C GLU A 53 2.58 7.80 20.09
N THR A 54 3.20 6.99 19.23
CA THR A 54 4.11 7.46 18.17
C THR A 54 3.37 8.33 17.16
N LEU A 55 2.17 7.93 16.72
CA LEU A 55 1.31 8.74 15.85
C LEU A 55 0.93 10.07 16.52
N SER A 56 0.75 10.08 17.84
CA SER A 56 0.43 11.30 18.59
C SER A 56 1.63 12.26 18.72
N ARG A 57 2.83 11.71 18.97
CA ARG A 57 4.06 12.44 19.30
C ARG A 57 4.76 13.01 18.07
N TYR A 58 4.70 12.30 16.95
CA TYR A 58 5.39 12.69 15.72
C TYR A 58 4.39 13.21 14.67
N PRO A 59 4.80 14.17 13.82
CA PRO A 59 3.94 14.74 12.78
C PRO A 59 3.82 13.81 11.56
N ILE A 60 3.49 12.54 11.77
CA ILE A 60 3.28 11.55 10.72
C ILE A 60 2.01 11.91 9.95
N THR A 61 2.12 12.04 8.63
CA THR A 61 1.01 12.48 7.76
C THR A 61 0.40 11.33 6.96
N THR A 62 1.20 10.28 6.70
CA THR A 62 0.76 9.10 5.94
C THR A 62 1.22 7.86 6.69
N PHE A 63 0.29 6.95 6.99
CA PHE A 63 0.53 5.75 7.77
C PHE A 63 0.09 4.51 6.98
N CYS A 64 1.00 3.54 6.86
CA CYS A 64 0.75 2.26 6.20
C CYS A 64 1.07 1.12 7.16
N THR A 65 0.10 0.24 7.37
CA THR A 65 0.31 -0.98 8.16
C THR A 65 -0.53 -2.13 7.61
N ALA A 66 -0.26 -3.35 8.06
CA ALA A 66 -0.99 -4.54 7.62
C ALA A 66 -2.45 -4.52 8.12
N PRO A 67 -3.42 -5.13 7.42
CA PRO A 67 -4.81 -5.18 7.87
C PRO A 67 -5.00 -5.80 9.26
N THR A 68 -4.17 -6.77 9.64
CA THR A 68 -4.18 -7.35 10.99
C THR A 68 -3.74 -6.34 12.05
N ALA A 69 -2.72 -5.53 11.75
CA ALA A 69 -2.28 -4.44 12.62
C ALA A 69 -3.34 -3.34 12.75
N PHE A 70 -4.03 -2.99 11.67
CA PHE A 70 -5.18 -2.08 11.73
C PHE A 70 -6.31 -2.64 12.60
N ARG A 71 -6.64 -3.94 12.49
CA ARG A 71 -7.64 -4.58 13.35
C ARG A 71 -7.25 -4.49 14.83
N MET A 72 -5.98 -4.73 15.16
CA MET A 72 -5.48 -4.57 16.52
C MET A 72 -5.58 -3.10 16.99
N LEU A 73 -5.25 -2.13 16.14
CA LEU A 73 -5.37 -0.71 16.48
C LEU A 73 -6.82 -0.28 16.73
N VAL A 74 -7.77 -0.73 15.90
CA VAL A 74 -9.20 -0.39 16.04
C VAL A 74 -9.83 -1.02 17.29
N GLN A 75 -9.30 -2.14 17.77
CA GLN A 75 -9.74 -2.75 19.04
C GLN A 75 -9.27 -1.97 20.27
N HIS A 76 -8.25 -1.12 20.13
CA HIS A 76 -7.83 -0.18 21.18
C HIS A 76 -8.59 1.15 21.04
N ASP A 77 -8.74 1.88 22.14
CA ASP A 77 -9.43 3.17 22.16
C ASP A 77 -8.64 4.26 21.39
N VAL A 78 -8.81 4.25 20.07
CA VAL A 78 -8.17 5.18 19.11
C VAL A 78 -8.87 6.54 19.03
N SER A 79 -9.98 6.73 19.76
CA SER A 79 -10.76 7.98 19.84
C SER A 79 -9.91 9.19 20.23
N ARG A 80 -8.84 8.96 21.00
CA ARG A 80 -7.90 10.00 21.45
C ARG A 80 -6.84 10.42 20.44
N TYR A 81 -6.68 9.68 19.33
CA TYR A 81 -5.50 9.77 18.47
C TYR A 81 -5.81 10.04 16.99
N CYS A 82 -7.08 10.28 16.65
CA CYS A 82 -7.52 10.40 15.26
C CYS A 82 -7.11 11.74 14.62
N ARG A 83 -6.01 11.74 13.88
CA ARG A 83 -5.74 12.71 12.79
C ARG A 83 -6.01 12.00 11.46
N GLU A 84 -6.52 12.73 10.47
CA GLU A 84 -6.87 12.23 9.13
C GLU A 84 -5.68 11.54 8.44
N GLY A 85 -5.53 10.24 8.68
CA GLY A 85 -4.48 9.41 8.08
C GLY A 85 -4.86 9.03 6.65
N ARG A 86 -3.94 9.19 5.72
CA ARG A 86 -4.08 8.65 4.36
C ARG A 86 -3.50 7.25 4.30
N GLU A 87 -4.27 6.29 3.82
CA GLU A 87 -3.78 4.96 3.49
C GLU A 87 -3.03 5.01 2.16
N ALA A 88 -1.80 4.49 2.14
CA ALA A 88 -1.00 4.39 0.94
C ALA A 88 -0.31 3.02 0.88
N GLY A 89 -0.61 2.23 -0.15
CA GLY A 89 -0.10 0.88 -0.31
C GLY A 89 0.49 0.64 -1.69
N VAL A 90 1.65 -0.03 -1.73
CA VAL A 90 2.16 -0.64 -2.96
C VAL A 90 1.38 -1.92 -3.26
N ALA A 91 0.49 -1.86 -4.25
CA ALA A 91 -0.27 -2.97 -4.79
C ALA A 91 -0.56 -2.75 -6.30
N ILE A 92 -0.56 -3.84 -7.07
CA ILE A 92 -0.89 -3.84 -8.52
C ILE A 92 -2.31 -3.29 -8.75
N CYS A 93 -3.18 -3.44 -7.75
CA CYS A 93 -4.47 -2.77 -7.64
C CYS A 93 -4.53 -1.95 -6.35
N ALA A 94 -5.03 -0.72 -6.41
CA ALA A 94 -5.19 0.14 -5.24
C ALA A 94 -6.43 1.05 -5.35
N ASN A 95 -6.90 1.54 -4.20
CA ASN A 95 -7.87 2.63 -4.14
C ASN A 95 -7.11 3.97 -4.19
N MET A 96 -7.12 4.64 -5.34
CA MET A 96 -6.43 5.93 -5.48
C MET A 96 -7.23 7.06 -4.85
N LYS A 97 -6.53 8.12 -4.42
CA LYS A 97 -7.16 9.32 -3.85
C LYS A 97 -8.23 9.88 -4.79
N GLY A 98 -9.45 10.03 -4.27
CA GLY A 98 -10.63 10.51 -5.02
C GLY A 98 -11.53 9.38 -5.56
N MET A 99 -11.15 8.11 -5.42
CA MET A 99 -12.03 6.99 -5.73
C MET A 99 -12.98 6.69 -4.58
N LYS A 100 -14.23 6.34 -4.90
CA LYS A 100 -15.17 5.79 -3.92
C LYS A 100 -14.68 4.43 -3.43
N ILE A 101 -14.44 4.32 -2.13
CA ILE A 101 -14.06 3.06 -1.48
C ILE A 101 -15.24 2.09 -1.55
N LYS A 102 -14.98 0.86 -1.99
CA LYS A 102 -15.92 -0.26 -1.98
C LYS A 102 -15.38 -1.33 -1.04
N PRO A 103 -15.98 -1.54 0.15
CA PRO A 103 -15.55 -2.60 1.06
C PRO A 103 -15.53 -3.96 0.35
N GLY A 104 -14.48 -4.75 0.60
CA GLY A 104 -14.26 -6.04 -0.08
C GLY A 104 -13.58 -5.95 -1.45
N SER A 105 -13.33 -4.75 -1.99
CA SER A 105 -12.61 -4.56 -3.25
C SER A 105 -11.14 -4.17 -3.02
N LEU A 106 -10.23 -4.75 -3.81
CA LEU A 106 -8.81 -4.38 -3.87
C LEU A 106 -8.57 -3.03 -4.59
N GLY A 107 -9.61 -2.38 -5.12
CA GLY A 107 -9.51 -1.15 -5.90
C GLY A 107 -9.32 -1.40 -7.40
N LYS A 108 -8.65 -0.49 -8.10
CA LYS A 108 -8.40 -0.58 -9.54
C LYS A 108 -6.92 -0.77 -9.83
N ALA A 109 -6.61 -1.31 -11.00
CA ALA A 109 -5.24 -1.42 -11.52
C ALA A 109 -4.50 -0.08 -11.41
N VAL A 110 -3.27 -0.12 -10.89
CA VAL A 110 -2.41 1.06 -10.77
C VAL A 110 -1.65 1.27 -12.09
N PRO A 111 -1.70 2.46 -12.72
CA PRO A 111 -0.84 2.75 -13.86
C PRO A 111 0.64 2.52 -13.53
N PRO A 112 1.43 1.88 -14.40
CA PRO A 112 1.12 1.52 -15.79
C PRO A 112 0.64 0.06 -15.99
N TYR A 113 0.26 -0.66 -14.93
CA TYR A 113 -0.11 -2.08 -15.05
C TYR A 113 -1.46 -2.25 -15.74
N ASP A 114 -1.48 -2.98 -16.86
CA ASP A 114 -2.70 -3.53 -17.45
C ASP A 114 -3.02 -4.86 -16.76
N VAL A 115 -4.02 -4.83 -15.88
CA VAL A 115 -4.47 -5.96 -15.06
C VAL A 115 -5.80 -6.44 -15.59
N GLN A 116 -5.90 -7.72 -15.88
CA GLN A 116 -7.12 -8.35 -16.40
C GLN A 116 -7.46 -9.60 -15.58
N ILE A 117 -8.74 -9.95 -15.57
CA ILE A 117 -9.17 -11.28 -15.15
C ILE A 117 -9.14 -12.16 -16.39
N VAL A 118 -8.47 -13.30 -16.31
CA VAL A 118 -8.33 -14.24 -17.43
C VAL A 118 -8.84 -15.63 -17.07
N ASP A 119 -9.29 -16.36 -18.08
CA ASP A 119 -9.63 -17.77 -17.99
C ASP A 119 -8.38 -18.67 -17.95
N ASP A 120 -8.57 -19.98 -17.87
CA ASP A 120 -7.49 -20.98 -17.86
C ASP A 120 -6.67 -21.02 -19.16
N ARG A 121 -7.15 -20.37 -20.23
CA ARG A 121 -6.45 -20.23 -21.52
C ARG A 121 -5.72 -18.91 -21.63
N GLY A 122 -5.82 -18.04 -20.62
CA GLY A 122 -5.22 -16.71 -20.60
C GLY A 122 -6.00 -15.66 -21.39
N ALA A 123 -7.25 -15.94 -21.80
CA ALA A 123 -8.12 -14.97 -22.44
C ALA A 123 -8.88 -14.13 -21.41
N ALA A 124 -9.01 -12.83 -21.66
CA ALA A 124 -9.71 -11.93 -20.75
C ALA A 124 -11.21 -12.25 -20.67
N VAL A 125 -11.74 -12.28 -19.46
CA VAL A 125 -13.18 -12.54 -19.20
C VAL A 125 -13.96 -11.24 -18.96
N PRO A 126 -15.28 -11.22 -19.23
CA PRO A 126 -16.15 -10.09 -18.94
C PRO A 126 -16.23 -9.74 -17.44
N ALA A 127 -16.65 -8.51 -17.16
CA ALA A 127 -16.85 -8.06 -15.78
C ALA A 127 -17.96 -8.88 -15.08
N GLY A 128 -17.65 -9.40 -13.89
CA GLY A 128 -18.56 -10.22 -13.09
C GLY A 128 -18.31 -11.72 -13.21
N GLU A 129 -17.45 -12.15 -14.12
CA GLU A 129 -16.98 -13.54 -14.21
C GLU A 129 -15.70 -13.74 -13.36
N GLU A 130 -15.61 -14.91 -12.72
CA GLU A 130 -14.44 -15.29 -11.93
C GLU A 130 -13.32 -15.81 -12.84
N GLY A 131 -12.07 -15.57 -12.43
CA GLY A 131 -10.89 -16.02 -13.15
C GLY A 131 -9.62 -15.63 -12.42
N THR A 132 -8.48 -15.80 -13.09
CA THR A 132 -7.16 -15.49 -12.51
C THR A 132 -6.79 -14.03 -12.77
N ILE A 133 -6.29 -13.34 -11.75
CA ILE A 133 -5.73 -11.99 -11.91
C ILE A 133 -4.39 -12.10 -12.64
N ALA A 134 -4.29 -11.49 -13.83
CA ALA A 134 -3.09 -11.48 -14.65
C ALA A 134 -2.65 -10.06 -15.00
N VAL A 135 -1.33 -9.87 -15.18
CA VAL A 135 -0.72 -8.62 -15.64
C VAL A 135 -0.18 -8.83 -17.04
N ARG A 136 -0.52 -7.96 -18.00
CA ARG A 136 0.02 -8.02 -19.35
C ARG A 136 1.52 -7.71 -19.35
N VAL A 137 2.32 -8.61 -19.95
CA VAL A 137 3.79 -8.46 -20.05
C VAL A 137 4.31 -8.31 -21.48
N GLN A 138 3.44 -8.41 -22.48
CA GLN A 138 3.76 -8.24 -23.91
C GLN A 138 2.81 -7.21 -24.56
N PRO A 139 3.28 -6.43 -25.56
CA PRO A 139 4.64 -6.44 -26.11
C PRO A 139 5.67 -5.77 -25.19
N THR A 140 5.20 -4.94 -24.25
CA THR A 140 6.05 -4.21 -23.32
C THR A 140 5.88 -4.77 -21.91
N ARG A 141 7.00 -5.17 -21.30
CA ARG A 141 7.02 -5.62 -19.92
C ARG A 141 6.91 -4.40 -18.98
N PRO A 142 5.94 -4.38 -18.05
CA PRO A 142 5.79 -3.27 -17.12
C PRO A 142 7.03 -3.06 -16.24
N PHE A 143 7.33 -1.79 -15.98
CA PHE A 143 8.40 -1.40 -15.07
C PHE A 143 8.19 -2.01 -13.67
N CYS A 144 9.29 -2.40 -13.02
CA CYS A 144 9.32 -3.01 -11.68
C CYS A 144 8.62 -4.38 -11.52
N LEU A 145 8.31 -5.10 -12.60
CA LEU A 145 7.81 -6.48 -12.50
C LEU A 145 8.96 -7.48 -12.28
N PHE A 146 8.81 -8.37 -11.30
CA PHE A 146 9.76 -9.43 -10.92
C PHE A 146 10.34 -10.21 -12.10
N SER A 147 11.65 -10.10 -12.35
CA SER A 147 12.32 -10.59 -13.56
C SER A 147 12.12 -12.09 -13.81
N GLN A 148 12.58 -12.92 -12.88
CA GLN A 148 12.59 -14.38 -12.97
C GLN A 148 12.91 -15.01 -11.61
N TYR A 149 12.49 -16.25 -11.40
CA TYR A 149 12.99 -17.08 -10.31
C TYR A 149 14.43 -17.53 -10.62
N LEU A 150 15.28 -17.56 -9.60
CA LEU A 150 16.64 -18.08 -9.68
C LEU A 150 16.63 -19.61 -9.64
#